data_AF-A0A9X1W9T5-F1
#
_entry.id   AF-A0A9X1W9T5-F1
#
_cell.length_a   1.000
_cell.length_b   1.000
_cell.length_c   1.000
_cell.angle_alpha   90.00
_cell.angle_beta   90.00
_cell.angle_gamma   90.00
#
_symmetry.space_group_name_H-M   'P 1'
#
loop_
_entity.id
_entity.type
_entity.pdbx_description
1 polymer ?
#
loop_
_entity_poly.entity_id
_entity_poly.type
_entity_poly.pdbx_seq_one_letter_code
_entity_poly.pdbx_strand_id
1 'polypeptide(L)'
;MLSGGDGADTFEWLDADLDGSTDTIRDFSLEEGDKIDLSDIFDDVDGTIDEIISEHITVSDSDGVTEITLTKGDQNVMIEIEGLAADTVRDNLNDLLIIKET
;
A
#
# COMPACT_ATOMS: atom_id res chain seq x y z
N MET A 1 -9.77 -2.18 9.58
CA MET A 1 -8.83 -3.06 10.33
C MET A 1 -8.84 -4.42 9.67
N LEU A 2 -7.69 -4.79 9.11
CA LEU A 2 -7.48 -5.98 8.29
C LEU A 2 -6.44 -6.89 8.96
N SER A 3 -6.67 -8.20 8.86
CA SER A 3 -5.75 -9.23 9.31
C SER A 3 -5.77 -10.40 8.33
N GLY A 4 -4.59 -10.81 7.87
CA GLY A 4 -4.40 -11.92 6.94
C GLY A 4 -4.30 -13.27 7.66
N GLY A 5 -3.66 -13.28 8.82
CA GLY A 5 -3.34 -14.50 9.58
C GLY A 5 -1.94 -15.02 9.27
N ASP A 6 -1.78 -16.34 9.27
CA ASP A 6 -0.50 -16.98 8.95
C ASP A 6 -0.39 -17.17 7.42
N GLY A 7 0.81 -16.97 6.86
CA GLY A 7 1.09 -17.21 5.44
C GLY A 7 1.19 -15.92 4.61
N ALA A 8 1.29 -16.09 3.28
CA ALA A 8 1.43 -14.98 2.34
C ALA A 8 0.05 -14.44 1.95
N ASP A 9 -0.35 -13.34 2.54
CA ASP A 9 -1.65 -12.72 2.31
C ASP A 9 -1.58 -11.57 1.31
N THR A 10 -2.72 -11.26 0.68
CA THR A 10 -2.85 -10.12 -0.23
C THR A 10 -4.00 -9.25 0.22
N PHE A 11 -3.69 -8.00 0.54
CA PHE A 11 -4.67 -6.99 0.94
C PHE A 11 -4.97 -6.10 -0.26
N GLU A 12 -6.22 -6.12 -0.72
CA GLU A 12 -6.66 -5.47 -1.96
C GLU A 12 -7.39 -4.17 -1.64
N TRP A 13 -7.06 -3.10 -2.37
CA TRP A 13 -7.82 -1.87 -2.44
C TRP A 13 -8.33 -1.63 -3.86
N LEU A 14 -9.58 -1.19 -3.95
CA LEU A 14 -10.26 -0.85 -5.19
C LEU A 14 -10.29 0.67 -5.39
N ASP A 15 -10.53 1.13 -6.62
CA ASP A 15 -10.65 2.56 -6.94
C ASP A 15 -11.73 3.25 -6.08
N ALA A 16 -12.78 2.52 -5.71
CA ALA A 16 -13.85 2.99 -4.83
C ALA A 16 -13.40 3.27 -3.38
N ASP A 17 -12.27 2.70 -2.94
CA ASP A 17 -11.73 2.90 -1.59
C ASP A 17 -10.90 4.19 -1.49
N LEU A 18 -10.68 4.92 -2.59
CA LEU A 18 -10.11 6.28 -2.60
C LEU A 18 -11.14 7.33 -2.10
N ASP A 19 -11.69 7.11 -0.90
CA ASP A 19 -12.77 7.88 -0.30
C ASP A 19 -12.31 8.81 0.85
N GLY A 20 -11.00 8.90 1.07
CA GLY A 20 -10.36 9.69 2.13
C GLY A 20 -10.33 8.98 3.49
N SER A 21 -10.67 7.69 3.54
CA SER A 21 -10.59 6.89 4.76
C SER A 21 -9.16 6.46 5.11
N THR A 22 -9.03 5.92 6.32
CA THR A 22 -7.81 5.28 6.80
C THR A 22 -8.14 3.84 7.18
N ASP A 23 -7.41 2.91 6.59
CA ASP A 23 -7.41 1.51 6.97
C ASP A 23 -6.16 1.15 7.76
N THR A 24 -6.23 0.07 8.53
CA THR A 24 -5.11 -0.43 9.34
C THR A 24 -4.91 -1.92 9.09
N ILE A 25 -3.70 -2.32 8.71
CA ILE A 25 -3.25 -3.72 8.66
C ILE A 25 -2.44 -4.01 9.93
N ARG A 26 -2.80 -5.06 10.67
CA ARG A 26 -2.22 -5.33 12.00
C ARG A 26 -1.11 -6.36 12.05
N ASP A 27 -1.06 -7.25 11.07
CA ASP A 27 -0.22 -8.45 11.05
C ASP A 27 0.59 -8.56 9.76
N PHE A 28 0.81 -7.45 9.06
CA PHE A 28 1.54 -7.45 7.80
C PHE A 28 2.95 -8.04 7.96
N SER A 29 3.29 -8.99 7.11
CA SER A 29 4.49 -9.83 7.24
C SER A 29 5.31 -9.87 5.94
N LEU A 30 6.46 -9.19 5.96
CA LEU A 30 7.44 -9.28 4.86
C LEU A 30 8.03 -10.68 4.73
N GLU A 31 8.22 -11.36 5.86
CA GLU A 31 8.85 -12.69 5.89
C GLU A 31 7.94 -13.76 5.31
N GLU A 32 6.63 -13.65 5.54
CA GLU A 32 5.65 -14.59 4.97
C GLU A 32 5.31 -14.25 3.53
N GLY A 33 5.54 -13.01 3.10
CA GLY A 33 5.45 -12.58 1.72
C GLY A 33 4.18 -11.81 1.40
N ASP A 34 3.61 -11.12 2.39
CA ASP A 34 2.41 -10.32 2.22
C ASP A 34 2.58 -9.24 1.15
N LYS A 35 1.46 -8.96 0.48
CA LYS A 35 1.36 -7.97 -0.60
C LYS A 35 0.18 -7.04 -0.40
N ILE A 36 0.30 -5.84 -0.95
CA ILE A 36 -0.80 -4.89 -1.11
C ILE A 36 -1.10 -4.81 -2.61
N ASP A 37 -2.33 -5.14 -2.99
CA ASP A 37 -2.81 -5.06 -4.36
C ASP A 37 -3.54 -3.74 -4.60
N LEU A 38 -2.94 -2.93 -5.46
CA LEU A 38 -3.39 -1.61 -5.90
C LEU A 38 -3.66 -1.59 -7.41
N SER A 39 -3.76 -2.78 -8.04
CA SER A 39 -3.92 -2.89 -9.48
C SER A 39 -5.21 -2.27 -9.99
N ASP A 40 -6.31 -2.38 -9.23
CA ASP A 40 -7.58 -1.73 -9.56
C ASP A 40 -7.52 -0.20 -9.39
N ILE A 41 -6.76 0.30 -8.41
CA ILE A 41 -6.58 1.75 -8.20
C ILE A 41 -5.82 2.40 -9.36
N PHE A 42 -4.80 1.74 -9.92
CA PHE A 42 -3.89 2.34 -10.90
C PHE A 42 -3.97 1.69 -12.30
N ASP A 43 -5.07 0.99 -12.60
CA ASP A 43 -5.28 0.29 -13.88
C ASP A 43 -5.24 1.23 -15.11
N ASP A 44 -5.73 2.46 -14.92
CA ASP A 44 -5.86 3.50 -15.94
C ASP A 44 -4.73 4.55 -15.89
N VAL A 45 -3.75 4.39 -14.99
CA VAL A 45 -2.62 5.31 -14.86
C VAL A 45 -1.48 4.86 -15.77
N ASP A 46 -1.09 5.72 -16.71
CA ASP A 46 0.06 5.48 -17.58
C ASP A 46 1.39 5.60 -16.82
N GLY A 47 2.42 4.86 -17.28
CA GLY A 47 3.76 4.91 -16.70
C GLY A 47 4.28 3.56 -16.21
N THR A 48 5.56 3.53 -15.89
CA THR A 48 6.23 2.42 -15.22
C THR A 48 5.79 2.32 -13.76
N ILE A 49 6.00 1.15 -13.14
CA ILE A 49 5.70 0.94 -11.71
C ILE A 49 6.45 1.97 -10.84
N ASP A 50 7.73 2.21 -11.12
CA ASP A 50 8.53 3.19 -10.39
C ASP A 50 8.00 4.62 -10.51
N GLU A 51 7.53 5.02 -11.70
CA GLU A 51 6.91 6.34 -11.91
C GLU A 51 5.63 6.47 -11.08
N ILE A 52 4.76 5.46 -11.13
CA ILE A 52 3.50 5.43 -10.37
C ILE A 52 3.77 5.51 -8.87
N ILE A 53 4.70 4.70 -8.36
CA ILE A 53 5.10 4.74 -6.95
C ILE A 53 5.56 6.16 -6.58
N SER A 54 6.41 6.77 -7.40
CA SER A 54 6.98 8.09 -7.08
C SER A 54 5.95 9.23 -7.09
N GLU A 55 4.91 9.13 -7.94
CA GLU A 55 3.93 10.19 -8.14
C GLU A 55 2.70 10.05 -7.23
N HIS A 56 2.31 8.81 -6.90
CA HIS A 56 1.03 8.52 -6.28
C HIS A 56 1.12 7.90 -4.87
N ILE A 57 2.31 7.47 -4.45
CA ILE A 57 2.49 6.73 -3.20
C ILE A 57 3.49 7.46 -2.31
N THR A 58 3.03 7.82 -1.12
CA THR A 58 3.89 8.42 -0.09
C THR A 58 3.89 7.54 1.14
N VAL A 59 5.08 7.21 1.64
CA VAL A 59 5.23 6.53 2.94
C VAL A 59 5.70 7.55 3.97
N SER A 60 4.97 7.70 5.08
CA SER A 60 5.31 8.53 6.25
C SER A 60 5.49 7.66 7.50
N ASP A 61 6.20 8.22 8.48
CA ASP A 61 6.14 7.77 9.88
C ASP A 61 5.37 8.85 10.65
N SER A 62 4.33 8.43 11.37
CA SER A 62 3.44 9.31 12.12
C SER A 62 3.26 8.71 13.51
N ASP A 63 3.90 9.32 14.51
CA ASP A 63 3.90 8.85 15.89
C ASP A 63 4.30 7.37 16.06
N GLY A 64 5.21 6.87 15.22
CA GLY A 64 5.68 5.48 15.23
C GLY A 64 4.77 4.48 14.54
N VAL A 65 3.76 4.94 13.81
CA VAL A 65 2.96 4.15 12.86
C VAL A 65 3.43 4.46 11.45
N THR A 66 3.61 3.41 10.64
CA THR A 66 3.89 3.56 9.21
C THR A 66 2.60 3.85 8.48
N GLU A 67 2.55 4.95 7.74
CA GLU A 67 1.41 5.34 6.91
C GLU A 67 1.82 5.27 5.44
N ILE A 68 1.03 4.59 4.61
CA ILE A 68 1.10 4.65 3.16
C ILE A 68 -0.10 5.45 2.68
N THR A 69 0.14 6.65 2.13
CA THR A 69 -0.88 7.44 1.47
C THR A 69 -0.86 7.17 -0.02
N LEU A 70 -2.02 6.77 -0.56
CA LEU A 70 -2.26 6.63 -1.99
C LEU A 70 -3.05 7.84 -2.48
N THR A 71 -2.63 8.45 -3.59
CA THR A 71 -3.34 9.60 -4.18
C THR A 71 -3.60 9.37 -5.67
N LYS A 72 -4.81 9.68 -6.13
CA LYS A 72 -5.19 9.66 -7.56
C LYS A 72 -6.06 10.88 -7.84
N GLY A 73 -5.49 11.89 -8.50
CA GLY A 73 -6.14 13.19 -8.64
C GLY A 73 -6.40 13.84 -7.28
N ASP A 74 -7.67 14.18 -7.00
CA ASP A 74 -8.11 14.76 -5.72
C ASP A 74 -8.52 13.67 -4.68
N GLN A 75 -8.50 12.39 -5.07
CA GLN A 75 -8.91 11.28 -4.23
C GLN A 75 -7.70 10.63 -3.54
N ASN A 76 -7.94 10.05 -2.36
CA ASN A 76 -6.89 9.40 -1.58
C ASN A 76 -7.45 8.33 -0.64
N VAL A 77 -6.56 7.44 -0.19
CA VAL A 77 -6.77 6.54 0.95
C VAL A 77 -5.45 6.42 1.71
N MET A 78 -5.52 6.22 3.02
CA MET A 78 -4.36 5.98 3.87
C MET A 78 -4.39 4.55 4.41
N ILE A 79 -3.26 3.87 4.36
CA ILE A 79 -3.06 2.54 4.94
C ILE A 79 -2.03 2.66 6.06
N GLU A 80 -2.46 2.42 7.29
CA GLU A 80 -1.59 2.26 8.44
C GLU A 80 -1.10 0.81 8.52
N ILE A 81 0.22 0.63 8.67
CA ILE A 81 0.83 -0.68 8.91
C ILE A 81 1.38 -0.71 10.34
N GLU A 82 0.80 -1.56 11.17
CA GLU A 82 1.32 -1.83 12.51
C GLU A 82 2.52 -2.80 12.43
N GLY A 83 3.52 -2.61 13.30
CA GLY A 83 4.62 -3.57 13.47
C GLY A 83 5.77 -3.48 12.44
N LEU A 84 5.62 -2.71 11.37
CA LEU A 84 6.68 -2.41 10.41
C LEU A 84 7.14 -0.94 10.52
N ALA A 85 8.45 -0.73 10.36
CA ALA A 85 9.03 0.62 10.30
C ALA A 85 8.91 1.21 8.89
N ALA A 86 8.69 2.51 8.81
CA ALA A 86 8.43 3.20 7.54
C ALA A 86 9.61 3.10 6.57
N ASP A 87 10.85 3.12 7.05
CA ASP A 87 12.04 2.93 6.22
C ASP A 87 12.09 1.53 5.60
N THR A 88 11.70 0.51 6.37
CA THR A 88 11.59 -0.87 5.84
C THR A 88 10.55 -0.95 4.73
N VAL A 89 9.39 -0.31 4.90
CA VAL A 89 8.37 -0.27 3.84
C VAL A 89 8.88 0.46 2.60
N ARG A 90 9.50 1.65 2.76
CA ARG A 90 10.07 2.43 1.64
C ARG A 90 11.09 1.64 0.83
N ASP A 91 11.99 0.93 1.51
CA ASP A 91 13.05 0.15 0.86
C ASP A 91 12.52 -1.07 0.07
N ASN A 92 11.27 -1.49 0.30
CA ASN A 92 10.70 -2.70 -0.28
C ASN A 92 9.43 -2.44 -1.14
N LEU A 93 9.07 -1.19 -1.45
CA LEU A 93 7.80 -0.87 -2.15
C LEU A 93 7.58 -1.67 -3.44
N ASN A 94 8.62 -1.81 -4.27
CA ASN A 94 8.53 -2.57 -5.52
C ASN A 94 8.22 -4.07 -5.31
N ASP A 95 8.64 -4.64 -4.19
CA ASP A 95 8.31 -6.02 -3.85
C ASP A 95 6.94 -6.11 -3.18
N LEU A 96 6.54 -5.09 -2.43
CA LEU A 96 5.32 -5.10 -1.62
C LEU A 96 4.05 -4.84 -2.41
N LEU A 97 4.15 -4.02 -3.46
CA LEU A 97 3.01 -3.51 -4.17
C LEU A 97 2.78 -4.27 -5.48
N ILE A 98 1.52 -4.66 -5.70
CA ILE A 98 1.03 -5.10 -7.00
C ILE A 98 0.27 -3.91 -7.60
N ILE A 99 0.80 -3.31 -8.67
CA ILE A 99 0.22 -2.09 -9.28
C ILE A 99 -0.28 -2.34 -10.70
N LYS A 100 0.37 -3.25 -11.45
CA LYS A 100 -0.05 -3.66 -12.78
C LYS A 100 0.20 -5.15 -12.94
N GLU A 101 -0.68 -5.85 -13.65
CA GLU A 101 -0.38 -7.20 -14.10
C GLU A 101 0.90 -7.18 -14.96
N THR A 102 1.83 -8.08 -14.67
CA THR A 102 3.10 -8.21 -15.41
C THR A 102 2.95 -9.00 -16.71
#